data_AF-A0A2V5YEC3-F1
#
_entry.id   AF-A0A2V5YEC3-F1
#
_cell.length_a   1.000
_cell.length_b   1.000
_cell.length_c   1.000
_cell.angle_alpha   90.00
_cell.angle_beta   90.00
_cell.angle_gamma   90.00
#
_symmetry.space_group_name_H-M   'P 1'
#
loop_
_entity.id
_entity.type
_entity.pdbx_description
1 polymer ?
#
loop_
_entity_poly.entity_id
_entity_poly.type
_entity_poly.pdbx_seq_one_letter_code
_entity_poly.pdbx_strand_id
1 'polypeptide(L)'
;MTVFYAFCRVIDDIADSSELSVVEKRVRLAKWRQMLHATTQDEPLLARDVRQLIAKYSLPSDMLEEIIAGVEMDLSTLRYSTFEELRIYCYRVASAVGLVSIEIFGYQNQRCKQYAIELGLALQMTNIIRDVWKDMQNNRIYLPQEDLARFHYSESELTQRRYNERFVQLMEFQARRARQFFANAAAALPAEDRRAMTPAEIMGSVYRGLLRRIELDKFRVFEKDYQLNKMEKAGRIVAELFKSFLNPPRQTSV
;
A
#
# COMPACT_ATOMS: atom_id res chain seq x y z
N MET A 1 6.61 -15.20 -2.62
CA MET A 1 5.48 -14.30 -2.92
C MET A 1 4.12 -14.84 -2.50
N THR A 2 3.68 -16.03 -2.93
CA THR A 2 2.36 -16.55 -2.56
C THR A 2 2.12 -16.63 -1.05
N VAL A 3 3.07 -17.21 -0.30
CA VAL A 3 3.03 -17.28 1.17
C VAL A 3 2.96 -15.88 1.80
N PHE A 4 3.78 -14.95 1.31
CA PHE A 4 3.81 -13.58 1.82
C PHE A 4 2.48 -12.84 1.58
N TYR A 5 1.92 -12.99 0.39
CA TYR A 5 0.61 -12.42 0.06
C TYR A 5 -0.49 -13.03 0.94
N ALA A 6 -0.46 -14.35 1.16
CA ALA A 6 -1.41 -15.03 2.05
C ALA A 6 -1.29 -14.52 3.50
N PHE A 7 -0.07 -14.28 4.00
CA PHE A 7 0.15 -13.64 5.28
C PHE A 7 -0.51 -12.27 5.35
N CYS A 8 -0.19 -11.36 4.42
CA CYS A 8 -0.78 -10.02 4.39
C CYS A 8 -2.31 -10.09 4.39
N ARG A 9 -2.87 -10.99 3.55
CA ARG A 9 -4.32 -11.17 3.45
C ARG A 9 -4.96 -11.62 4.76
N VAL A 10 -4.35 -12.57 5.48
CA VAL A 10 -4.86 -13.02 6.78
C VAL A 10 -4.81 -11.92 7.83
N ILE A 11 -3.73 -11.13 7.84
CA ILE A 11 -3.57 -10.01 8.76
C ILE A 11 -4.62 -8.92 8.49
N ASP A 12 -4.83 -8.56 7.23
CA ASP A 12 -5.90 -7.63 6.80
C ASP A 12 -7.29 -8.19 7.16
N ASP A 13 -7.57 -9.47 6.87
CA ASP A 13 -8.87 -10.09 7.16
C ASP A 13 -9.22 -10.09 8.66
N ILE A 14 -8.22 -10.24 9.54
CA ILE A 14 -8.43 -10.10 10.98
C ILE A 14 -8.85 -8.66 11.33
N ALA A 15 -8.17 -7.67 10.78
CA ALA A 15 -8.45 -6.25 11.05
C ALA A 15 -9.81 -5.80 10.48
N ASP A 16 -10.18 -6.29 9.29
CA ASP A 16 -11.40 -5.92 8.58
C ASP A 16 -12.65 -6.72 8.98
N SER A 17 -12.49 -7.84 9.69
CA SER A 17 -13.62 -8.69 10.07
C SER A 17 -14.69 -7.93 10.86
N SER A 18 -15.94 -7.96 10.38
CA SER A 18 -17.10 -7.40 11.10
C SER A 18 -17.62 -8.31 12.21
N GLU A 19 -17.17 -9.56 12.25
CA GLU A 19 -17.62 -10.58 13.22
C GLU A 19 -16.80 -10.54 14.52
N LEU A 20 -15.61 -9.95 14.48
CA LEU A 20 -14.70 -9.88 15.62
C LEU A 20 -14.81 -8.54 16.35
N SER A 21 -14.86 -8.60 17.67
CA SER A 21 -14.64 -7.43 18.52
C SER A 21 -13.21 -6.91 18.39
N VAL A 22 -12.99 -5.62 18.71
CA VAL A 22 -11.65 -5.02 18.69
C VAL A 22 -10.66 -5.79 19.59
N VAL A 23 -11.13 -6.31 20.72
CA VAL A 23 -10.31 -7.11 21.64
C VAL A 23 -9.88 -8.42 20.99
N GLU A 24 -10.79 -9.14 20.34
CA GLU A 24 -10.46 -10.39 19.64
C GLU A 24 -9.49 -10.16 18.48
N LYS A 25 -9.66 -9.06 17.72
CA LYS A 25 -8.71 -8.67 16.67
C LYS A 25 -7.31 -8.49 17.21
N ARG A 26 -7.16 -7.71 18.30
CA ARG A 26 -5.86 -7.50 18.98
C ARG A 26 -5.24 -8.81 19.45
N VAL A 27 -6.04 -9.69 20.07
CA VAL A 27 -5.55 -11.00 20.52
C VAL A 27 -5.05 -11.85 19.34
N ARG A 28 -5.78 -11.89 18.23
CA ARG A 28 -5.39 -12.66 17.04
C ARG A 28 -4.13 -12.09 16.38
N LEU A 29 -4.01 -10.78 16.28
CA LEU A 29 -2.81 -10.11 15.73
C LEU A 29 -1.59 -10.32 16.64
N ALA A 30 -1.77 -10.26 17.97
CA ALA A 30 -0.72 -10.59 18.92
C ALA A 30 -0.26 -12.05 18.81
N LYS A 31 -1.18 -13.00 18.61
CA LYS A 31 -0.83 -14.40 18.31
C LYS A 31 -0.02 -14.50 17.01
N TRP A 32 -0.40 -13.79 15.96
CA TRP A 32 0.36 -13.76 14.71
C TRP A 32 1.78 -13.24 14.91
N ARG A 33 1.96 -12.17 15.70
CA ARG A 33 3.29 -11.67 16.07
C ARG A 33 4.13 -12.74 16.77
N GLN A 34 3.57 -13.48 17.71
CA GLN A 34 4.27 -14.60 18.36
C GLN A 34 4.66 -15.71 17.37
N MET A 35 3.74 -16.06 16.46
CA MET A 35 3.95 -17.10 15.45
C MET A 35 5.04 -16.76 14.42
N LEU A 36 5.47 -15.50 14.30
CA LEU A 36 6.62 -15.12 13.47
C LEU A 36 7.95 -15.63 14.06
N HIS A 37 8.04 -15.76 15.38
CA HIS A 37 9.29 -16.07 16.09
C HIS A 37 9.39 -17.53 16.53
N ALA A 38 8.27 -18.15 16.86
CA ALA A 38 8.24 -19.50 17.39
C ALA A 38 7.00 -20.26 16.91
N THR A 39 7.11 -21.58 16.92
CA THR A 39 5.95 -22.46 16.76
C THR A 39 5.03 -22.32 17.96
N THR A 40 3.73 -22.18 17.73
CA THR A 40 2.71 -22.18 18.80
C THR A 40 1.81 -23.42 18.70
N GLN A 41 1.14 -23.79 19.79
CA GLN A 41 0.14 -24.84 19.78
C GLN A 41 -1.02 -24.47 18.82
N ASP A 42 -1.46 -25.43 18.01
CA ASP A 42 -2.57 -25.28 17.04
C ASP A 42 -2.38 -24.14 16.02
N GLU A 43 -1.13 -23.83 15.65
CA GLU A 43 -0.87 -22.82 14.61
C GLU A 43 -1.39 -23.25 13.22
N PRO A 44 -1.86 -22.30 12.39
CA PRO A 44 -2.21 -22.61 11.01
C PRO A 44 -0.97 -22.98 10.20
N LEU A 45 -1.12 -23.84 9.18
CA LEU A 45 -0.02 -24.22 8.26
C LEU A 45 0.71 -23.00 7.69
N LEU A 46 -0.01 -21.91 7.43
CA LEU A 46 0.55 -20.67 6.93
C LEU A 46 1.60 -20.06 7.87
N ALA A 47 1.45 -20.19 9.20
CA ALA A 47 2.44 -19.67 10.15
C ALA A 47 3.80 -20.34 9.97
N ARG A 48 3.82 -21.67 9.80
CA ARG A 48 5.02 -22.44 9.48
C ARG A 48 5.63 -21.99 8.15
N ASP A 49 4.81 -21.84 7.11
CA ASP A 49 5.28 -21.41 5.78
C ASP A 49 5.88 -20.00 5.83
N VAL A 50 5.30 -19.08 6.62
CA VAL A 50 5.83 -17.73 6.84
C VAL A 50 7.19 -17.79 7.53
N ARG A 51 7.37 -18.60 8.57
CA ARG A 51 8.68 -18.77 9.20
C ARG A 51 9.72 -19.36 8.25
N GLN A 52 9.33 -20.31 7.40
CA GLN A 52 10.22 -20.83 6.35
C GLN A 52 10.60 -19.75 5.32
N LEU A 53 9.66 -18.88 4.96
CA LEU A 53 9.91 -17.73 4.09
C LEU A 53 10.92 -16.76 4.72
N ILE A 54 10.72 -16.40 5.99
CA ILE A 54 11.64 -15.54 6.78
C ILE A 54 13.05 -16.12 6.74
N ALA A 55 13.20 -17.41 7.05
CA ALA A 55 14.50 -18.07 7.02
C ALA A 55 15.13 -18.11 5.62
N LYS A 56 14.33 -18.44 4.60
CA LYS A 56 14.79 -18.58 3.20
C LYS A 56 15.37 -17.28 2.63
N TYR A 57 14.77 -16.15 2.98
CA TYR A 57 15.17 -14.82 2.47
C TYR A 57 15.90 -13.98 3.52
N SER A 58 16.25 -14.56 4.67
CA SER A 58 16.90 -13.87 5.79
C SER A 58 16.21 -12.56 6.18
N LEU A 59 14.88 -12.56 6.19
CA LEU A 59 14.08 -11.38 6.50
C LEU A 59 14.18 -11.10 8.01
N PRO A 60 14.50 -9.87 8.44
CA PRO A 60 14.25 -9.47 9.82
C PRO A 60 12.74 -9.59 10.12
N SER A 61 12.38 -10.30 11.20
CA SER A 61 10.98 -10.47 11.61
C SER A 61 10.26 -9.13 11.78
N ASP A 62 10.98 -8.09 12.22
CA ASP A 62 10.50 -6.72 12.37
C ASP A 62 9.83 -6.17 11.10
N MET A 63 10.25 -6.61 9.90
CA MET A 63 9.61 -6.18 8.66
C MET A 63 8.16 -6.65 8.55
N LEU A 64 7.85 -7.86 9.04
CA LEU A 64 6.50 -8.39 9.07
C LEU A 64 5.73 -7.84 10.28
N GLU A 65 6.41 -7.55 11.39
CA GLU A 65 5.79 -6.89 12.54
C GLU A 65 5.32 -5.47 12.23
N GLU A 66 6.04 -4.71 11.40
CA GLU A 66 5.58 -3.40 10.94
C GLU A 66 4.25 -3.48 10.17
N ILE A 67 4.02 -4.55 9.40
CA ILE A 67 2.76 -4.79 8.70
C ILE A 67 1.63 -5.04 9.72
N ILE A 68 1.89 -5.90 10.72
CA ILE A 68 0.93 -6.15 11.81
C ILE A 68 0.63 -4.85 12.57
N ALA A 69 1.66 -4.06 12.88
CA ALA A 69 1.49 -2.77 13.55
C ALA A 69 0.67 -1.80 12.70
N GLY A 70 0.80 -1.84 11.37
CA GLY A 70 -0.02 -1.06 10.44
C GLY A 70 -1.51 -1.38 10.56
N VAL A 71 -1.88 -2.66 10.48
CA VAL A 71 -3.30 -3.04 10.62
C VAL A 71 -3.84 -2.84 12.03
N GLU A 72 -2.98 -2.89 13.06
CA GLU A 72 -3.38 -2.55 14.44
C GLU A 72 -3.72 -1.06 14.59
N MET A 73 -3.10 -0.16 13.80
CA MET A 73 -3.47 1.26 13.80
C MET A 73 -4.92 1.44 13.42
N ASP A 74 -5.42 0.64 12.48
CA ASP A 74 -6.81 0.66 12.04
C ASP A 74 -7.79 0.25 13.17
N LEU A 75 -7.33 -0.37 14.26
CA LEU A 75 -8.19 -0.73 15.40
C LEU A 75 -8.38 0.41 16.41
N SER A 76 -7.67 1.53 16.25
CA SER A 76 -7.64 2.61 17.25
C SER A 76 -7.62 4.02 16.66
N THR A 77 -7.13 4.16 15.43
CA THR A 77 -6.98 5.46 14.77
C THR A 77 -8.03 5.58 13.68
N LEU A 78 -8.88 6.60 13.80
CA LEU A 78 -9.92 6.85 12.81
C LEU A 78 -9.62 8.08 11.96
N ARG A 79 -8.89 9.06 12.51
CA ARG A 79 -8.55 10.36 11.92
C ARG A 79 -7.05 10.58 12.12
N TYR A 80 -6.42 11.27 11.18
CA TYR A 80 -5.01 11.67 11.25
C TYR A 80 -4.94 13.19 11.29
N SER A 81 -4.23 13.74 12.28
CA SER A 81 -4.15 15.20 12.48
C SER A 81 -3.32 15.82 11.35
N THR A 82 -2.20 15.17 11.03
CA THR A 82 -1.21 15.65 10.05
C THR A 82 -0.93 14.60 8.98
N PHE A 83 -0.39 15.05 7.85
CA PHE A 83 0.11 14.13 6.83
C PHE A 83 1.26 13.27 7.36
N GLU A 84 2.07 13.76 8.30
CA GLU A 84 3.18 12.99 8.84
C GLU A 84 2.70 11.76 9.63
N GLU A 85 1.63 11.92 10.42
CA GLU A 85 0.97 10.78 11.08
C GLU A 85 0.39 9.80 10.06
N LEU A 86 -0.28 10.31 9.01
CA LEU A 86 -0.79 9.47 7.92
C LEU A 86 0.34 8.74 7.18
N ARG A 87 1.50 9.40 7.00
CA ARG A 87 2.65 8.84 6.30
C ARG A 87 3.20 7.62 7.04
N ILE A 88 3.19 7.63 8.38
CA ILE A 88 3.55 6.45 9.19
C ILE A 88 2.57 5.30 8.93
N TYR A 89 1.27 5.58 8.88
CA TYR A 89 0.27 4.58 8.51
C TYR A 89 0.55 4.01 7.11
N CYS A 90 0.68 4.87 6.09
CA CYS A 90 0.97 4.46 4.72
C CYS A 90 2.29 3.68 4.60
N TYR A 91 3.29 4.02 5.40
CA TYR A 91 4.53 3.26 5.47
C TYR A 91 4.26 1.83 5.92
N ARG A 92 3.55 1.64 7.03
CA ARG A 92 3.29 0.32 7.60
C ARG A 92 2.40 -0.57 6.73
N VAL A 93 1.30 -0.04 6.22
CA VAL A 93 0.33 -0.86 5.47
C VAL A 93 0.70 -1.08 4.00
N ALA A 94 1.69 -0.36 3.46
CA ALA A 94 2.07 -0.50 2.05
C ALA A 94 3.58 -0.51 1.78
N SER A 95 4.34 0.41 2.39
CA SER A 95 5.80 0.45 2.17
C SER A 95 6.51 -0.75 2.79
N ALA A 96 6.11 -1.18 3.99
CA ALA A 96 6.65 -2.39 4.62
C ALA A 96 6.36 -3.65 3.77
N VAL A 97 5.18 -3.72 3.17
CA VAL A 97 4.83 -4.79 2.21
C VAL A 97 5.74 -4.75 0.98
N GLY A 98 6.00 -3.56 0.44
CA GLY A 98 6.95 -3.35 -0.65
C GLY A 98 8.37 -3.77 -0.28
N LEU A 99 8.84 -3.40 0.92
CA LEU A 99 10.16 -3.74 1.42
C LEU A 99 10.36 -5.25 1.55
N VAL A 100 9.40 -5.99 2.11
CA VAL A 100 9.48 -7.46 2.15
C VAL A 100 9.44 -8.05 0.74
N SER A 101 8.63 -7.48 -0.16
CA SER A 101 8.50 -7.96 -1.53
C SER A 101 9.82 -7.87 -2.30
N ILE A 102 10.57 -6.77 -2.17
CA ILE A 102 11.85 -6.62 -2.87
C ILE A 102 12.94 -7.56 -2.34
N GLU A 103 12.95 -7.88 -1.05
CA GLU A 103 13.85 -8.91 -0.50
C GLU A 103 13.55 -10.30 -1.11
N ILE A 104 12.27 -10.59 -1.37
CA ILE A 104 11.86 -11.84 -2.04
C ILE A 104 12.19 -11.83 -3.54
N PHE A 105 12.07 -10.68 -4.21
CA PHE A 105 12.44 -10.54 -5.63
C PHE A 105 13.96 -10.64 -5.84
N GLY A 106 14.74 -10.15 -4.87
CA GLY A 106 16.17 -9.96 -4.96
C GLY A 106 16.53 -8.67 -5.69
N TYR A 107 17.52 -7.95 -5.15
CA TYR A 107 18.08 -6.74 -5.75
C TYR A 107 19.57 -6.64 -5.40
N GLN A 108 20.33 -5.89 -6.21
CA GLN A 108 21.76 -5.66 -6.01
C GLN A 108 22.02 -4.34 -5.30
N ASN A 109 21.25 -3.31 -5.62
CA ASN A 109 21.49 -1.96 -5.16
C ASN A 109 20.50 -1.56 -4.05
N GLN A 110 21.03 -1.19 -2.88
CA GLN A 110 20.24 -0.84 -1.68
C GLN A 110 19.26 0.32 -1.90
N ARG A 111 19.44 1.12 -2.96
CA ARG A 111 18.50 2.16 -3.36
C ARG A 111 17.12 1.60 -3.76
N CYS A 112 17.03 0.30 -4.06
CA CYS A 112 15.75 -0.41 -4.20
C CYS A 112 14.84 -0.30 -2.96
N LYS A 113 15.40 -0.13 -1.75
CA LYS A 113 14.60 0.12 -0.53
C LYS A 113 13.87 1.45 -0.61
N GLN A 114 14.54 2.52 -1.06
CA GLN A 114 13.88 3.81 -1.27
C GLN A 114 12.80 3.69 -2.35
N TYR A 115 13.08 2.96 -3.43
CA TYR A 115 12.07 2.68 -4.45
C TYR A 115 10.83 2.01 -3.87
N ALA A 116 10.99 0.96 -3.05
CA ALA A 116 9.88 0.25 -2.42
C ALA A 116 9.07 1.14 -1.47
N ILE A 117 9.74 1.99 -0.69
CA ILE A 117 9.08 2.95 0.21
C ILE A 117 8.26 3.97 -0.58
N GLU A 118 8.88 4.64 -1.54
CA GLU A 118 8.22 5.67 -2.34
C GLU A 118 7.05 5.08 -3.15
N LEU A 119 7.23 3.88 -3.73
CA LEU A 119 6.16 3.21 -4.43
C LEU A 119 5.01 2.87 -3.47
N GLY A 120 5.30 2.25 -2.32
CA GLY A 120 4.30 1.90 -1.32
C GLY A 120 3.45 3.10 -0.87
N LEU A 121 4.10 4.23 -0.57
CA LEU A 121 3.43 5.50 -0.26
C LEU A 121 2.52 5.96 -1.41
N ALA A 122 3.00 5.88 -2.66
CA ALA A 122 2.21 6.26 -3.83
C ALA A 122 0.96 5.39 -4.01
N LEU A 123 1.10 4.07 -3.84
CA LEU A 123 0.00 3.12 -3.95
C LEU A 123 -1.05 3.38 -2.86
N GLN A 124 -0.61 3.57 -1.60
CA GLN A 124 -1.55 3.77 -0.50
C GLN A 124 -2.25 5.12 -0.54
N MET A 125 -1.53 6.19 -0.91
CA MET A 125 -2.18 7.48 -1.16
C MET A 125 -3.23 7.38 -2.26
N THR A 126 -3.00 6.57 -3.30
CA THR A 126 -3.98 6.32 -4.36
C THR A 126 -5.20 5.54 -3.84
N ASN A 127 -5.02 4.55 -2.95
CA ASN A 127 -6.14 3.87 -2.28
C ASN A 127 -6.97 4.86 -1.47
N ILE A 128 -6.33 5.68 -0.62
CA ILE A 128 -6.99 6.69 0.20
C ILE A 128 -7.81 7.67 -0.67
N ILE A 129 -7.23 8.16 -1.77
CA ILE A 129 -7.92 9.05 -2.71
C ILE A 129 -9.12 8.37 -3.35
N ARG A 130 -9.00 7.08 -3.71
CA ARG A 130 -10.05 6.30 -4.35
C ARG A 130 -11.21 6.03 -3.41
N ASP A 131 -10.92 5.69 -2.15
CA ASP A 131 -11.87 5.08 -1.23
C ASP A 131 -12.41 6.04 -0.17
N VAL A 132 -12.17 7.36 -0.30
CA VAL A 132 -12.65 8.41 0.61
C VAL A 132 -14.08 8.18 1.12
N TRP A 133 -15.02 7.85 0.23
CA TRP A 133 -16.40 7.60 0.62
C TRP A 133 -16.57 6.28 1.40
N LYS A 134 -15.94 5.20 0.94
CA LYS A 134 -16.01 3.88 1.60
C LYS A 134 -15.41 3.91 2.99
N ASP A 135 -14.29 4.60 3.13
CA ASP A 135 -13.63 4.78 4.43
C ASP A 135 -14.54 5.57 5.38
N MET A 136 -15.17 6.64 4.88
CA MET A 136 -16.13 7.43 5.66
C MET A 136 -17.35 6.60 6.10
N GLN A 137 -17.83 5.66 5.28
CA GLN A 137 -18.90 4.73 5.67
C GLN A 137 -18.51 3.85 6.86
N ASN A 138 -17.22 3.58 7.02
CA ASN A 138 -16.64 2.86 8.15
C ASN A 138 -16.17 3.79 9.28
N ASN A 139 -16.65 5.05 9.29
CA ASN A 139 -16.29 6.08 10.26
C ASN A 139 -14.78 6.42 10.30
N ARG A 140 -14.10 6.26 9.16
CA ARG A 140 -12.65 6.54 8.99
C ARG A 140 -12.44 7.69 8.02
N ILE A 141 -11.48 8.54 8.32
CA ILE A 141 -11.04 9.62 7.44
C ILE A 141 -9.51 9.61 7.41
N TYR A 142 -8.96 9.08 6.32
CA TYR A 142 -7.50 9.07 6.10
C TYR A 142 -6.97 10.40 5.56
N LEU A 143 -7.83 11.23 4.94
CA LEU A 143 -7.44 12.58 4.55
C LEU A 143 -6.98 13.37 5.79
N PRO A 144 -5.76 13.94 5.83
CA PRO A 144 -5.28 14.63 7.02
C PRO A 144 -6.19 15.79 7.42
N GLN A 145 -6.47 15.95 8.72
CA GLN A 145 -7.30 17.04 9.23
C GLN A 145 -6.69 18.41 8.94
N GLU A 146 -5.36 18.52 8.98
CA GLU A 146 -4.67 19.75 8.55
C GLU A 146 -4.94 20.13 7.08
N ASP A 147 -5.10 19.12 6.21
CA ASP A 147 -5.37 19.35 4.79
C ASP A 147 -6.85 19.68 4.59
N LEU A 148 -7.77 19.00 5.29
CA LEU A 148 -9.18 19.39 5.35
C LEU A 148 -9.34 20.87 5.76
N ALA A 149 -8.66 21.28 6.84
CA ALA A 149 -8.65 22.65 7.32
C ALA A 149 -8.03 23.62 6.29
N ARG A 150 -6.88 23.26 5.69
CA ARG A 150 -6.19 24.07 4.66
C ARG A 150 -7.07 24.41 3.48
N PHE A 151 -7.94 23.49 3.07
CA PHE A 151 -8.87 23.70 1.95
C PHE A 151 -10.27 24.13 2.41
N HIS A 152 -10.46 24.44 3.68
CA HIS A 152 -11.76 24.83 4.27
C HIS A 152 -12.87 23.83 3.94
N TYR A 153 -12.57 22.53 3.99
CA TYR A 153 -13.50 21.44 3.76
C TYR A 153 -13.67 20.63 5.04
N SER A 154 -14.89 20.59 5.57
CA SER A 154 -15.15 19.99 6.89
C SER A 154 -15.48 18.49 6.83
N GLU A 155 -15.29 17.77 7.94
CA GLU A 155 -15.76 16.37 8.06
C GLU A 155 -17.28 16.26 7.90
N SER A 156 -18.04 17.29 8.29
CA SER A 156 -19.50 17.34 8.09
C SER A 156 -19.86 17.38 6.60
N GLU A 157 -19.15 18.21 5.82
CA GLU A 157 -19.31 18.25 4.36
C GLU A 157 -18.94 16.90 3.73
N LEU A 158 -17.89 16.24 4.22
CA LEU A 158 -17.50 14.90 3.77
C LEU A 158 -18.61 13.88 4.05
N THR A 159 -19.17 13.90 5.25
CA THR A 159 -20.27 13.02 5.67
C THR A 159 -21.53 13.24 4.82
N GLN A 160 -21.80 14.49 4.44
CA GLN A 160 -22.91 14.90 3.57
C GLN A 160 -22.62 14.68 2.07
N ARG A 161 -21.47 14.11 1.71
CA ARG A 161 -21.01 13.91 0.32
C ARG A 161 -21.00 15.21 -0.49
N ARG A 162 -20.70 16.34 0.15
CA ARG A 162 -20.76 17.64 -0.51
C ARG A 162 -19.62 17.77 -1.50
N TYR A 163 -19.90 17.49 -2.77
CA TYR A 163 -18.97 17.69 -3.86
C TYR A 163 -18.98 19.17 -4.28
N ASN A 164 -17.94 19.92 -3.90
CA ASN A 164 -17.78 21.34 -4.21
C ASN A 164 -16.33 21.63 -4.66
N GLU A 165 -16.06 22.87 -5.05
CA GLU A 165 -14.73 23.26 -5.54
C GLU A 165 -13.62 23.02 -4.51
N ARG A 166 -13.89 23.27 -3.22
CA ARG A 166 -12.94 23.04 -2.11
C ARG A 166 -12.55 21.57 -1.99
N PHE A 167 -13.54 20.66 -2.12
CA PHE A 167 -13.28 19.23 -2.17
C PHE A 167 -12.37 18.87 -3.36
N VAL A 168 -12.67 19.38 -4.55
CA VAL A 168 -11.85 19.10 -5.74
C VAL A 168 -10.42 19.59 -5.54
N GLN A 169 -10.22 20.81 -5.01
CA GLN A 169 -8.89 21.36 -4.74
C GLN A 169 -8.12 20.54 -3.69
N LEU A 170 -8.78 20.09 -2.63
CA LEU A 170 -8.22 19.16 -1.64
C LEU A 170 -7.78 17.85 -2.29
N MET A 171 -8.63 17.25 -3.12
CA MET A 171 -8.33 15.98 -3.78
C MET A 171 -7.21 16.12 -4.81
N GLU A 172 -7.15 17.22 -5.55
CA GLU A 172 -6.03 17.55 -6.44
C GLU A 172 -4.72 17.71 -5.67
N PHE A 173 -4.76 18.27 -4.46
CA PHE A 173 -3.60 18.38 -3.59
C PHE A 173 -3.09 17.00 -3.13
N GLN A 174 -3.98 16.10 -2.72
CA GLN A 174 -3.61 14.73 -2.39
C GLN A 174 -3.07 13.96 -3.60
N ALA A 175 -3.67 14.14 -4.79
CA ALA A 175 -3.22 13.51 -6.01
C ALA A 175 -1.82 13.98 -6.42
N ARG A 176 -1.51 15.28 -6.26
CA ARG A 176 -0.14 15.81 -6.44
C ARG A 176 0.86 15.10 -5.52
N ARG A 177 0.50 14.89 -4.26
CA ARG A 177 1.33 14.16 -3.29
C ARG A 177 1.59 12.72 -3.74
N ALA A 178 0.55 11.99 -4.16
CA ALA A 178 0.70 10.63 -4.68
C ALA A 178 1.57 10.58 -5.96
N ARG A 179 1.41 11.55 -6.87
CA ARG A 179 2.27 11.71 -8.06
C ARG A 179 3.73 11.97 -7.71
N GLN A 180 4.00 12.76 -6.67
CA GLN A 180 5.36 13.00 -6.21
C GLN A 180 6.02 11.69 -5.73
N PHE A 181 5.30 10.87 -4.96
CA PHE A 181 5.80 9.55 -4.54
C PHE A 181 6.06 8.62 -5.73
N PHE A 182 5.19 8.61 -6.75
CA PHE A 182 5.48 7.88 -7.98
C PHE A 182 6.74 8.37 -8.72
N ALA A 183 6.95 9.69 -8.77
CA ALA A 183 8.12 10.29 -9.40
C ALA A 183 9.41 9.95 -8.63
N ASN A 184 9.37 10.04 -7.30
CA ASN A 184 10.48 9.67 -6.43
C ASN A 184 10.83 8.19 -6.57
N ALA A 185 9.83 7.30 -6.61
CA ALA A 185 10.04 5.88 -6.85
C ALA A 185 10.75 5.65 -8.19
N ALA A 186 10.24 6.23 -9.28
CA ALA A 186 10.85 6.09 -10.60
C ALA A 186 12.30 6.59 -10.63
N ALA A 187 12.61 7.66 -9.90
CA ALA A 187 13.96 8.20 -9.78
C ALA A 187 14.89 7.33 -8.91
N ALA A 188 14.34 6.59 -7.95
CA ALA A 188 15.08 5.73 -7.03
C ALA A 188 15.46 4.37 -7.61
N LEU A 189 14.71 3.86 -8.60
CA LEU A 189 14.90 2.52 -9.17
C LEU A 189 16.19 2.41 -10.01
N PRO A 190 17.20 1.64 -9.54
CA PRO A 190 18.47 1.43 -10.26
C PRO A 190 18.26 0.63 -11.54
N ALA A 191 19.05 0.92 -12.58
CA ALA A 191 18.87 0.31 -13.89
C ALA A 191 19.15 -1.20 -13.88
N GLU A 192 20.13 -1.62 -13.09
CA GLU A 192 20.56 -3.00 -12.87
C GLU A 192 19.48 -3.89 -12.24
N ASP A 193 18.59 -3.31 -11.43
CA ASP A 193 17.54 -4.03 -10.71
C ASP A 193 16.16 -3.95 -11.37
N ARG A 194 16.00 -3.16 -12.45
CA ARG A 194 14.70 -2.97 -13.13
C ARG A 194 14.01 -4.27 -13.51
N ARG A 195 14.78 -5.26 -13.97
CA ARG A 195 14.24 -6.56 -14.36
C ARG A 195 13.67 -7.31 -13.16
N ALA A 196 14.40 -7.36 -12.04
CA ALA A 196 13.92 -7.99 -10.82
C ALA A 196 12.69 -7.27 -10.25
N MET A 197 12.62 -5.94 -10.42
CA MET A 197 11.50 -5.10 -9.98
C MET A 197 10.31 -5.05 -10.94
N THR A 198 10.30 -5.83 -12.03
CA THR A 198 9.19 -5.86 -13.00
C THR A 198 7.81 -6.05 -12.34
N PRO A 199 7.61 -6.96 -11.37
CA PRO A 199 6.32 -7.08 -10.68
C PRO A 199 5.87 -5.79 -9.97
N ALA A 200 6.81 -5.07 -9.36
CA ALA A 200 6.54 -3.80 -8.69
C ALA A 200 6.24 -2.68 -9.71
N GLU A 201 6.97 -2.61 -10.82
CA GLU A 201 6.73 -1.63 -11.90
C GLU A 201 5.36 -1.84 -12.56
N ILE A 202 4.94 -3.09 -12.76
CA ILE A 202 3.58 -3.45 -13.20
C ILE A 202 2.53 -2.88 -12.24
N MET A 203 2.68 -3.14 -10.94
CA MET A 203 1.75 -2.66 -9.93
C MET A 203 1.71 -1.12 -9.90
N GLY A 204 2.87 -0.47 -9.95
CA GLY A 204 3.00 0.98 -10.06
C GLY A 204 2.30 1.54 -11.29
N SER A 205 2.43 0.89 -12.45
CA SER A 205 1.75 1.28 -13.68
C SER A 205 0.23 1.18 -13.56
N VAL A 206 -0.29 0.10 -12.97
CA VAL A 206 -1.72 -0.08 -12.71
C VAL A 206 -2.25 1.06 -11.84
N TYR A 207 -1.58 1.34 -10.72
CA TYR A 207 -2.03 2.37 -9.80
C TYR A 207 -1.87 3.79 -10.33
N ARG A 208 -0.81 4.10 -11.07
CA ARG A 208 -0.68 5.37 -11.81
C ARG A 208 -1.83 5.57 -12.79
N GLY A 209 -2.24 4.49 -13.47
CA GLY A 209 -3.40 4.50 -14.36
C GLY A 209 -4.72 4.78 -13.63
N LEU A 210 -4.89 4.17 -12.46
CA LEU A 210 -6.05 4.37 -11.61
C LEU A 210 -6.13 5.81 -11.09
N LEU A 211 -5.03 6.35 -10.55
CA LEU A 211 -4.96 7.75 -10.10
C LEU A 211 -5.32 8.71 -11.23
N ARG A 212 -4.73 8.52 -12.42
CA ARG A 212 -5.03 9.36 -13.60
C ARG A 212 -6.51 9.31 -13.99
N ARG A 213 -7.15 8.15 -13.88
CA ARG A 213 -8.59 8.01 -14.15
C ARG A 213 -9.43 8.81 -13.16
N ILE A 214 -9.08 8.74 -11.87
CA ILE A 214 -9.75 9.50 -10.82
C ILE A 214 -9.58 11.02 -11.08
N GLU A 215 -8.38 11.47 -11.41
CA GLU A 215 -8.08 12.87 -11.73
C GLU A 215 -8.88 13.38 -12.95
N LEU A 216 -8.93 12.58 -14.04
CA LEU A 216 -9.65 12.95 -15.26
C LEU A 216 -11.16 13.05 -15.06
N ASP A 217 -11.71 12.25 -14.15
CA ASP A 217 -13.13 12.29 -13.78
C ASP A 217 -13.41 13.23 -12.60
N LYS A 218 -12.44 14.11 -12.28
CA LYS A 218 -12.54 15.15 -11.23
C LYS A 218 -12.92 14.59 -9.85
N PHE A 219 -12.45 13.40 -9.49
CA PHE A 219 -12.63 12.84 -8.15
C PHE A 219 -14.10 12.65 -7.75
N ARG A 220 -14.96 12.10 -8.63
CA ARG A 220 -16.35 11.73 -8.32
C ARG A 220 -16.45 10.48 -7.42
N VAL A 221 -15.63 10.41 -6.38
CA VAL A 221 -15.47 9.27 -5.45
C VAL A 221 -16.67 9.04 -4.54
N PHE A 222 -17.59 10.01 -4.44
CA PHE A 222 -18.89 9.82 -3.76
C PHE A 222 -19.91 9.07 -4.61
N GLU A 223 -19.75 9.07 -5.93
CA GLU A 223 -20.71 8.54 -6.91
C GLU A 223 -20.24 7.23 -7.54
N LYS A 224 -18.92 7.02 -7.60
CA LYS A 224 -18.31 5.97 -8.40
C LYS A 224 -17.23 5.22 -7.65
N ASP A 225 -17.21 3.92 -7.90
CA ASP A 225 -16.11 3.04 -7.55
C ASP A 225 -15.11 2.98 -8.70
N TYR A 226 -13.91 3.53 -8.50
CA TYR A 226 -12.89 3.47 -9.52
C TYR A 226 -12.15 2.13 -9.49
N GLN A 227 -12.26 1.39 -10.59
CA GLN A 227 -11.43 0.21 -10.85
C GLN A 227 -10.88 0.28 -12.27
N LEU A 228 -9.68 -0.30 -12.48
CA LEU A 228 -9.22 -0.62 -13.83
C LEU A 228 -9.87 -1.93 -14.29
N ASN A 229 -10.36 -1.96 -15.52
CA ASN A 229 -10.92 -3.18 -16.08
C ASN A 229 -9.83 -4.20 -16.40
N LYS A 230 -10.21 -5.46 -16.65
CA LYS A 230 -9.26 -6.55 -16.86
C LYS A 230 -8.34 -6.32 -18.07
N MET A 231 -8.84 -5.70 -19.14
CA MET A 231 -8.06 -5.42 -20.36
C MET A 231 -7.02 -4.33 -20.13
N GLU A 232 -7.35 -3.28 -19.38
CA GLU A 232 -6.41 -2.21 -19.02
C GLU A 232 -5.31 -2.70 -18.10
N LYS A 233 -5.68 -3.56 -17.13
CA LYS A 233 -4.70 -4.26 -16.28
C LYS A 233 -3.78 -5.12 -17.15
N ALA A 234 -4.32 -5.89 -18.07
CA ALA A 234 -3.55 -6.74 -18.99
C ALA A 234 -2.62 -5.93 -19.92
N GLY A 235 -3.11 -4.85 -20.54
CA GLY A 235 -2.30 -4.00 -21.40
C GLY A 235 -1.12 -3.35 -20.68
N ARG A 236 -1.30 -2.97 -19.41
CA ARG A 236 -0.21 -2.44 -18.57
C ARG A 236 0.80 -3.51 -18.18
N ILE A 237 0.34 -4.73 -17.87
CA ILE A 237 1.22 -5.88 -17.63
C ILE A 237 2.08 -6.12 -18.88
N VAL A 238 1.48 -6.21 -20.06
CA VAL A 238 2.19 -6.44 -21.33
C VAL A 238 3.20 -5.32 -21.61
N ALA A 239 2.83 -4.05 -21.41
CA ALA A 239 3.73 -2.93 -21.65
C ALA A 239 4.97 -2.94 -20.75
N GLU A 240 4.82 -3.24 -19.46
CA GLU A 240 5.97 -3.32 -18.53
C GLU A 240 6.83 -4.57 -18.78
N LEU A 241 6.22 -5.70 -19.13
CA LEU A 241 6.97 -6.89 -19.57
C LEU A 241 7.80 -6.60 -20.83
N PHE A 242 7.24 -5.86 -21.79
CA PHE A 242 7.95 -5.48 -23.02
C PHE A 242 9.13 -4.54 -22.74
N LYS A 243 8.97 -3.54 -21.86
CA LYS A 243 10.08 -2.68 -21.41
C LYS A 243 11.19 -3.46 -20.72
N SER A 244 10.83 -4.41 -19.86
CA SER A 244 11.77 -5.28 -19.16
C SER A 244 12.56 -6.17 -20.13
N PHE A 245 11.92 -6.64 -21.20
CA PHE A 245 12.55 -7.44 -22.26
C PHE A 245 13.52 -6.64 -23.13
N LEU A 246 13.21 -5.37 -23.44
CA LEU A 246 14.05 -4.50 -24.27
C LEU A 246 15.27 -3.89 -23.57
N ASN A 247 15.34 -3.94 -22.23
CA ASN A 247 16.49 -3.50 -21.44
C ASN A 247 17.18 -4.71 -20.76
N PRO A 248 17.91 -5.56 -21.50
CA PRO A 248 18.66 -6.66 -20.89
C PRO A 248 19.78 -6.10 -19.99
N PRO A 249 20.11 -6.77 -18.89
CA PRO A 249 21.22 -6.35 -18.03
C PRO A 249 22.51 -6.30 -18.85
N ARG A 250 23.29 -5.22 -18.71
CA ARG A 250 24.68 -5.22 -19.17
C ARG A 250 25.40 -6.27 -18.33
N GLN A 251 25.89 -7.33 -18.97
CA GLN A 251 26.77 -8.29 -18.32
C GLN A 251 27.96 -7.52 -17.76
N THR A 252 28.07 -7.42 -16.45
CA THR A 252 29.33 -7.13 -15.78
C THR A 252 30.19 -8.37 -15.96
N SER A 253 31.11 -8.31 -16.91
CA SER A 253 32.18 -9.29 -17.06
C SER A 253 33.07 -9.26 -15.82
N VAL A 254 33.08 -10.39 -15.11
CA VAL A 254 34.02 -10.94 -14.09
C VAL A 254 34.68 -9.94 -13.14
#